data_AF-D5BYV4-F1
#
_entry.id   AF-D5BYV4-F1
#
_cell.length_a   1.000
_cell.length_b   1.000
_cell.length_c   1.000
_cell.angle_alpha   90.00
_cell.angle_beta   90.00
_cell.angle_gamma   90.00
#
_symmetry.space_group_name_H-M   'P 1'
#
loop_
_entity.id
_entity.type
_entity.pdbx_description
1 polymer ?
#
loop_
_entity_poly.entity_id
_entity_poly.type
_entity_poly.pdbx_seq_one_letter_code
_entity_poly.pdbx_strand_id
1 'polypeptide(L)'
;MRLHPSGQCPQSTFGGIAVSTATDMLAKYLAAESALTEGKSISWVDGRQLTREDLAEIRKGRKEWERRVAAEEAQAAGAPTIGGLGYAVARLDG
;
A
#
# COMPACT_ATOMS: atom_id res chain seq x y z
N MET A 1 -17.08 26.36 42.39
CA MET A 1 -16.86 26.94 41.04
C MET A 1 -15.36 27.00 40.79
N ARG A 2 -14.81 25.97 40.14
CA ARG A 2 -13.60 25.97 39.29
C ARG A 2 -13.52 24.57 38.66
N LEU A 3 -14.17 24.44 37.52
CA LEU A 3 -13.94 23.35 36.58
C LEU A 3 -12.57 23.56 35.92
N HIS A 4 -11.85 22.46 35.67
CA HIS A 4 -10.93 22.14 34.54
C HIS A 4 -9.86 21.12 35.00
N PRO A 5 -9.28 20.29 34.11
CA PRO A 5 -9.78 19.81 32.82
C PRO A 5 -9.77 18.27 32.69
N SER A 6 -10.70 17.77 31.90
CA SER A 6 -10.61 16.46 31.26
C SER A 6 -9.35 16.37 30.39
N GLY A 7 -8.55 15.34 30.60
CA GLY A 7 -7.38 14.98 29.80
C GLY A 7 -6.69 13.84 30.55
N GLN A 8 -6.81 12.58 30.17
CA GLN A 8 -6.36 12.04 28.91
C GLN A 8 -6.97 10.65 28.80
N CYS A 9 -7.84 10.39 27.83
CA CYS A 9 -8.04 9.01 27.39
C CYS A 9 -6.82 8.64 26.56
N PRO A 10 -6.06 7.55 26.84
CA PRO A 10 -5.05 7.07 25.93
C PRO A 10 -5.73 6.42 24.72
N GLN A 11 -6.20 7.25 23.78
CA GLN A 11 -6.60 6.82 22.45
C GLN A 11 -5.35 6.91 21.57
N SER A 12 -4.42 5.95 21.73
CA SER A 12 -3.33 5.75 20.77
C SER A 12 -2.93 4.28 20.73
N THR A 13 -3.95 3.44 20.57
CA THR A 13 -3.79 2.29 19.69
C THR A 13 -4.26 2.77 18.33
N PHE A 14 -3.40 3.53 17.63
CA PHE A 14 -3.53 3.60 16.18
C PHE A 14 -3.44 2.16 15.72
N GLY A 15 -4.58 1.64 15.27
CA GLY A 15 -4.73 0.27 14.83
C GLY A 15 -3.56 -0.07 13.93
N GLY A 16 -3.01 -1.27 14.16
CA GLY A 16 -2.04 -1.86 13.26
C GLY A 16 -2.60 -1.74 11.85
N ILE A 17 -2.10 -0.75 11.12
CA ILE A 17 -2.35 -0.61 9.71
C ILE A 17 -1.61 -1.83 9.19
N ALA A 18 -2.36 -2.86 8.80
CA ALA A 18 -1.84 -3.85 7.91
C ALA A 18 -1.43 -3.07 6.66
N VAL A 19 -0.20 -2.56 6.66
CA VAL A 19 0.46 -2.04 5.49
C VAL A 19 0.52 -3.27 4.60
N SER A 20 -0.43 -3.35 3.68
CA SER A 20 -0.56 -4.45 2.74
C SER A 20 0.82 -4.69 2.12
N THR A 21 1.23 -5.94 2.00
CA THR A 21 2.57 -6.26 1.50
C THR A 21 2.84 -5.57 0.15
N ALA A 22 1.82 -5.37 -0.70
CA ALA A 22 1.98 -4.63 -1.94
C ALA A 22 2.23 -3.11 -1.75
N THR A 23 1.61 -2.47 -0.76
CA THR A 23 1.78 -1.03 -0.49
C THR A 23 3.18 -0.73 0.04
N ASP A 24 3.70 -1.59 0.93
CA ASP A 24 5.08 -1.48 1.41
C ASP A 24 6.09 -1.65 0.26
N MET A 25 5.82 -2.62 -0.62
CA MET A 25 6.65 -2.85 -1.80
C MET A 25 6.60 -1.65 -2.75
N LEU A 26 5.42 -1.09 -3.05
CA LEU A 26 5.28 0.10 -3.88
C LEU A 26 6.10 1.29 -3.35
N ALA A 27 6.07 1.51 -2.03
CA ALA A 27 6.85 2.57 -1.40
C ALA A 27 8.37 2.39 -1.61
N LYS A 28 8.88 1.15 -1.54
CA LYS A 28 10.29 0.85 -1.84
C LYS A 28 10.65 1.20 -3.29
N TYR A 29 9.79 0.86 -4.24
CA TYR A 29 10.02 1.21 -5.65
C TYR A 29 10.01 2.73 -5.90
N LEU A 30 9.14 3.49 -5.23
CA LEU A 30 9.12 4.95 -5.32
C LEU A 30 10.38 5.59 -4.72
N ALA A 31 10.82 5.11 -3.55
CA ALA A 31 12.06 5.57 -2.93
C ALA A 31 13.27 5.30 -3.83
N ALA A 32 13.29 4.14 -4.49
CA ALA A 32 14.31 3.76 -5.45
C ALA A 32 14.35 4.69 -6.67
N GLU A 33 13.18 4.96 -7.28
CA GLU A 33 13.07 5.86 -8.43
C GLU A 33 13.61 7.27 -8.10
N SER A 34 13.26 7.80 -6.93
CA SER A 34 13.77 9.10 -6.46
C SER A 34 15.29 9.08 -6.28
N ALA A 35 15.83 8.07 -5.59
CA ALA A 35 17.27 7.94 -5.35
C ALA A 35 18.08 7.86 -6.67
N LEU A 36 17.61 7.08 -7.65
CA LEU A 36 18.25 7.02 -8.96
C LEU A 36 18.15 8.33 -9.74
N THR A 37 17.01 9.03 -9.63
CA THR A 37 16.82 10.31 -10.30
C THR A 37 17.81 11.35 -9.78
N GLU A 38 18.11 11.31 -8.48
CA GLU A 38 19.15 12.11 -7.81
C GLU A 38 20.59 11.68 -8.16
N GLY A 39 20.78 10.57 -8.90
CA GLY A 39 22.08 10.06 -9.29
C GLY A 39 22.75 9.15 -8.26
N LYS A 40 22.00 8.71 -7.23
CA LYS A 40 22.49 7.74 -6.25
C LYS A 40 22.40 6.32 -6.83
N SER A 41 23.32 5.45 -6.45
CA SER A 41 23.23 4.02 -6.71
C SER A 41 22.68 3.32 -5.47
N ILE A 42 21.76 2.38 -5.66
CA ILE A 42 21.05 1.71 -4.56
C ILE A 42 21.31 0.21 -4.62
N SER A 43 21.68 -0.37 -3.48
CA SER A 43 21.75 -1.83 -3.35
C SER A 43 20.36 -2.37 -3.01
N TRP A 44 19.82 -3.20 -3.89
CA TRP A 44 18.52 -3.84 -3.70
C TRP A 44 18.62 -5.04 -2.76
N VAL A 45 17.47 -5.47 -2.23
CA VAL A 45 17.36 -6.62 -1.32
C VAL A 45 17.87 -7.93 -1.94
N ASP A 46 17.83 -8.06 -3.26
CA ASP A 46 18.39 -9.20 -4.00
C ASP A 46 19.92 -9.13 -4.20
N GLY A 47 20.58 -8.15 -3.58
CA GLY A 47 22.02 -7.91 -3.70
C GLY A 47 22.45 -7.25 -5.01
N ARG A 48 21.50 -6.94 -5.91
CA ARG A 48 21.75 -6.22 -7.17
C ARG A 48 21.94 -4.73 -6.90
N GLN A 49 22.89 -4.11 -7.59
CA GLN A 49 23.05 -2.65 -7.56
C GLN A 49 22.22 -2.05 -8.69
N LEU A 50 21.32 -1.14 -8.35
CA LEU A 50 20.46 -0.42 -9.29
C LEU A 50 21.07 0.96 -9.58
N THR A 51 21.04 1.33 -10.85
CA THR A 51 21.58 2.58 -11.38
C THR A 51 20.54 3.27 -12.28
N ARG A 52 20.84 4.48 -12.78
CA ARG A 52 19.95 5.21 -13.71
C ARG A 52 19.54 4.40 -14.95
N GLU A 53 20.35 3.44 -15.37
CA GLU A 53 20.04 2.55 -16.50
C GLU A 53 18.87 1.61 -16.18
N ASP A 54 18.74 1.21 -14.92
CA ASP A 54 17.67 0.35 -14.42
C ASP A 54 16.36 1.11 -14.14
N LEU A 55 16.34 2.44 -14.31
CA LEU A 55 15.18 3.28 -13.99
C LEU A 55 13.93 2.89 -14.80
N ALA A 56 14.12 2.37 -16.02
CA ALA A 56 13.05 1.81 -16.82
C ALA A 56 12.47 0.51 -16.23
N GLU A 57 13.30 -0.34 -15.62
CA GLU A 57 12.89 -1.57 -14.92
C GLU A 57 12.14 -1.22 -13.63
N ILE A 58 12.65 -0.29 -12.83
CA ILE A 58 12.00 0.17 -11.59
C ILE A 58 10.61 0.76 -11.89
N ARG A 59 10.48 1.56 -12.96
CA ARG A 59 9.17 2.10 -13.39
C ARG A 59 8.17 1.01 -13.78
N LYS A 60 8.65 -0.08 -14.41
CA LYS A 60 7.80 -1.24 -14.73
C LYS A 60 7.38 -1.97 -13.45
N GLY A 61 8.32 -2.23 -12.55
CA GLY A 61 8.05 -2.83 -11.24
C GLY A 61 7.03 -2.01 -10.45
N ARG A 62 7.19 -0.68 -10.38
CA ARG A 62 6.21 0.21 -9.74
C ARG A 62 4.80 0.01 -10.30
N LYS A 63 4.64 0.04 -11.62
CA LYS A 63 3.33 -0.14 -12.28
C LYS A 63 2.70 -1.49 -11.96
N GLU A 64 3.50 -2.54 -11.83
CA GLU A 64 3.02 -3.86 -11.42
C GLU A 64 2.51 -3.83 -9.98
N TRP A 65 3.27 -3.23 -9.06
CA TRP A 65 2.86 -3.10 -7.66
C TRP A 65 1.66 -2.18 -7.48
N GLU A 66 1.53 -1.10 -8.25
CA GLU A 66 0.33 -0.25 -8.26
C GLU A 66 -0.93 -1.05 -8.63
N ARG A 67 -0.84 -1.93 -9.63
CA ARG A 67 -1.95 -2.82 -9.99
C ARG A 67 -2.29 -3.82 -8.88
N ARG A 68 -1.28 -4.35 -8.21
CA ARG A 68 -1.46 -5.29 -7.10
C ARG A 68 -2.08 -4.61 -5.88
N VAL A 69 -1.64 -3.39 -5.54
CA VAL A 69 -2.25 -2.57 -4.50
C VAL A 69 -3.72 -2.32 -4.82
N ALA A 70 -4.04 -1.88 -6.04
CA ALA A 70 -5.44 -1.67 -6.45
C ALA A 70 -6.28 -2.95 -6.36
N ALA A 71 -5.71 -4.12 -6.67
CA ALA A 71 -6.37 -5.40 -6.53
C ALA A 71 -6.58 -5.79 -5.05
N GLU A 72 -5.57 -5.60 -4.20
CA GLU A 72 -5.67 -5.82 -2.75
C GLU A 72 -6.71 -4.89 -2.11
N GLU A 73 -6.76 -3.62 -2.51
CA GLU A 73 -7.78 -2.66 -2.07
C GLU A 73 -9.18 -3.06 -2.53
N ALA A 74 -9.35 -3.51 -3.77
CA ALA A 74 -10.63 -4.00 -4.29
C ALA A 74 -11.12 -5.27 -3.56
N GLN A 75 -10.20 -6.17 -3.20
CA GLN A 75 -10.49 -7.36 -2.40
C GLN A 75 -10.84 -6.99 -0.95
N ALA A 76 -10.08 -6.08 -0.33
CA ALA A 76 -10.35 -5.59 1.01
C ALA A 76 -11.69 -4.83 1.09
N ALA A 77 -12.09 -4.14 0.01
CA ALA A 77 -13.37 -3.46 -0.11
C ALA A 77 -14.55 -4.41 -0.40
N GLY A 78 -14.32 -5.72 -0.57
CA GLY A 78 -15.39 -6.74 -0.68
C GLY A 78 -16.23 -6.66 -1.96
N ALA A 79 -15.72 -6.09 -3.05
CA ALA A 79 -16.51 -5.83 -4.25
C ALA A 79 -16.34 -6.93 -5.32
N PRO A 80 -17.34 -7.80 -5.58
CA PRO A 80 -17.33 -8.65 -6.76
C PRO A 80 -17.81 -7.82 -7.95
N THR A 81 -16.89 -7.35 -8.79
CA THR A 81 -17.28 -6.68 -10.05
C THR A 81 -16.45 -7.19 -11.23
N ILE A 82 -16.88 -8.31 -11.79
CA ILE A 82 -16.63 -8.63 -13.19
C ILE A 82 -17.96 -8.40 -13.91
N GLY A 83 -18.07 -7.27 -14.61
CA GLY A 83 -19.20 -6.97 -15.50
C GLY A 83 -20.49 -6.45 -14.84
N GLY A 84 -20.43 -5.85 -13.64
CA GLY A 84 -21.58 -5.15 -13.05
C GLY A 84 -22.70 -6.06 -12.48
N LEU A 85 -22.48 -7.37 -12.40
CA LEU A 85 -23.40 -8.29 -11.73
C LEU A 85 -22.84 -8.64 -10.35
N GLY A 86 -23.15 -7.80 -9.37
CA GLY A 86 -22.95 -8.16 -7.96
C GLY A 86 -23.93 -9.29 -7.62
N TYR A 87 -23.41 -10.47 -7.29
CA TYR A 87 -24.27 -11.53 -6.75
C TYR A 87 -24.62 -11.14 -5.31
N ALA A 88 -25.89 -10.81 -5.08
CA ALA A 88 -26.42 -10.69 -3.74
C ALA A 88 -26.47 -12.11 -3.15
N VAL A 89 -25.59 -12.42 -2.21
CA VAL A 89 -25.78 -13.58 -1.34
C VAL A 89 -26.99 -13.28 -0.48
N ALA A 90 -28.15 -13.83 -0.86
CA ALA A 90 -29.33 -13.81 -0.01
C ALA A 90 -28.97 -14.54 1.30
N ARG A 91 -29.18 -13.85 2.43
CA ARG A 91 -29.04 -14.43 3.76
C ARG A 91 -30.23 -15.36 3.98
N LEU A 92 -29.99 -16.67 3.94
CA LEU A 92 -30.96 -17.76 4.08
C LEU A 92 -31.21 -18.13 5.56
N ASP A 93 -31.20 -17.14 6.44
CA ASP A 93 -31.57 -17.34 7.84
C ASP A 93 -33.07 -17.02 7.96
N GLY A 94 -33.90 -18.04 7.76
CA GLY A 94 -35.36 -18.01 7.96
C GLY A 94 -35.79 -18.04 9.41
#